data_AF-A0A1A9A4C5-F1
#
_entry.id   AF-A0A1A9A4C5-F1
#
_cell.length_a   1.000
_cell.length_b   1.000
_cell.length_c   1.000
_cell.angle_alpha   90.00
_cell.angle_beta   90.00
_cell.angle_gamma   90.00
#
_symmetry.space_group_name_H-M   'P 1'
#
loop_
_entity.id
_entity.type
_entity.pdbx_description
1 polymer ?
#
loop_
_entity_poly.entity_id
_entity_poly.type
_entity_poly.pdbx_seq_one_letter_code
_entity_poly.pdbx_strand_id
1 'polypeptide(L)' 'MMWNGPMMGAMWIWSLLGLVVLAGLVWLVFRLTEGGRAGFAPSAARRILDERYARGEIDEEEYRRRRVGLT' A
#
# COMPACT_ATOMS: atom_id res chain seq x y z
N MET A 1 37.82 -30.10 20.77
CA MET A 1 37.46 -28.96 19.90
C MET A 1 35.96 -29.05 19.57
N MET A 2 35.20 -28.07 20.05
CA MET A 2 34.00 -27.51 19.41
C MET A 2 32.89 -28.48 19.00
N TRP A 3 32.20 -29.06 19.99
CA TRP A 3 30.85 -29.61 19.84
C TRP A 3 29.80 -28.50 20.07
N ASN A 4 29.75 -27.51 19.16
CA ASN A 4 28.71 -26.46 19.13
C ASN A 4 27.95 -26.44 17.79
N GLY A 5 27.93 -27.57 17.07
CA GLY A 5 27.26 -27.71 15.77
C GLY A 5 25.73 -27.57 15.77
N PRO A 6 24.97 -28.18 16.71
CA PRO A 6 23.51 -28.18 16.61
C PRO A 6 22.86 -26.87 17.08
N MET A 7 23.50 -26.13 17.99
CA MET A 7 22.92 -24.91 18.56
C MET A 7 23.01 -23.71 17.59
N MET A 8 24.09 -23.63 16.79
CA MET A 8 24.17 -22.64 15.71
C MET A 8 23.20 -22.96 14.56
N GLY A 9 23.06 -24.23 14.17
CA GLY A 9 22.12 -24.62 13.09
C GLY A 9 20.66 -24.30 13.43
N ALA A 10 20.25 -24.54 14.68
CA ALA A 10 18.92 -24.19 15.16
C ALA A 10 18.64 -22.67 15.09
N MET A 11 19.60 -21.83 15.47
CA MET A 11 19.49 -20.37 15.39
C MET A 11 19.29 -19.85 13.96
N TRP A 12 19.94 -20.48 12.98
CA TRP A 12 19.77 -20.13 11.56
C TRP A 12 18.38 -20.48 11.04
N ILE A 13 17.83 -21.63 11.45
CA ILE A 13 16.47 -22.04 11.08
C ILE A 13 15.44 -21.08 11.66
N TRP A 14 15.58 -20.69 12.94
CA TRP A 14 14.69 -19.70 13.56
C TRP A 14 14.78 -18.32 12.90
N SER A 15 15.99 -17.90 12.50
CA SER A 15 16.19 -16.64 11.78
C SER A 15 15.52 -16.65 10.40
N LEU A 16 15.69 -17.75 9.65
CA LEU A 16 15.04 -17.94 8.34
C LEU A 16 13.52 -17.99 8.45
N LEU A 17 13.00 -18.68 9.47
CA LEU A 17 11.56 -18.75 9.73
C LEU A 17 10.99 -17.34 10.01
N GLY A 18 11.67 -16.56 10.85
CA GLY A 18 11.30 -15.17 11.11
C GLY A 18 11.33 -14.30 9.86
N LEU A 19 12.33 -14.47 9.00
CA LEU A 19 12.42 -13.77 7.71
C LEU A 19 11.24 -14.10 6.79
N VAL A 20 10.87 -15.38 6.69
CA VAL A 20 9.74 -15.83 5.85
C VAL A 20 8.42 -15.24 6.37
N VAL A 21 8.21 -15.26 7.69
CA VAL A 21 7.02 -14.64 8.31
C VAL A 21 6.98 -13.14 8.03
N LEU A 22 8.11 -12.44 8.20
CA LEU A 22 8.21 -11.01 7.91
C LEU A 22 7.93 -10.71 6.43
N ALA A 23 8.54 -11.48 5.51
CA ALA A 23 8.31 -11.34 4.08
C ALA A 23 6.84 -11.61 3.71
N GLY A 24 6.21 -12.62 4.30
CA GLY A 24 4.79 -12.90 4.13
C GLY A 24 3.90 -11.77 4.65
N LEU A 25 4.25 -11.17 5.79
CA LEU A 25 3.53 -10.02 6.36
C LEU A 25 3.66 -8.79 5.46
N VAL A 26 4.86 -8.49 4.99
CA VAL A 26 5.13 -7.42 4.02
C VAL A 26 4.33 -7.66 2.75
N TRP A 27 4.41 -8.87 2.17
CA TRP A 27 3.65 -9.23 0.98
C TRP A 27 2.13 -9.08 1.18
N LEU A 28 1.60 -9.49 2.34
CA LEU A 28 0.19 -9.34 2.68
C LEU A 28 -0.22 -7.86 2.75
N VAL A 29 0.59 -7.02 3.40
CA VAL A 29 0.37 -5.57 3.46
C VAL A 29 0.43 -4.95 2.07
N PHE A 30 1.41 -5.32 1.24
CA PHE A 30 1.49 -4.86 -0.14
C PHE A 30 0.27 -5.31 -0.96
N ARG A 31 -0.16 -6.57 -0.84
CA ARG A 31 -1.34 -7.09 -1.54
C ARG A 31 -2.63 -6.38 -1.12
N LEU A 32 -2.79 -6.10 0.18
CA LEU A 32 -3.94 -5.35 0.70
C LEU A 32 -3.91 -3.88 0.27
N THR A 33 -2.72 -3.27 0.23
CA THR A 33 -2.57 -1.87 -0.20
C THR A 33 -2.59 -1.70 -1.73
N GLU A 34 -2.20 -2.69 -2.52
CA GLU A 34 -2.42 -2.73 -3.97
C GLU A 34 -3.91 -2.89 -4.28
N GLY A 35 -4.65 -3.70 -3.50
CA GLY A 35 -6.10 -3.75 -3.54
C GLY A 35 -6.78 -2.42 -3.19
N GLY A 36 -6.19 -1.65 -2.26
CA GLY A 36 -6.64 -0.29 -1.91
C GLY A 36 -6.24 0.80 -2.91
N ARG A 37 -5.10 0.65 -3.61
CA ARG A 37 -4.65 1.57 -4.67
C ARG A 37 -5.36 1.33 -6.00
N ALA A 38 -5.83 0.11 -6.26
CA ALA A 38 -6.79 -0.16 -7.34
C ALA A 38 -8.18 0.49 -7.07
N GLY A 39 -8.45 0.90 -5.83
CA GLY A 39 -9.68 1.56 -5.39
C GLY A 39 -9.64 3.09 -5.38
N PHE A 40 -8.46 3.73 -5.50
CA PHE A 40 -8.36 5.11 -5.99
C PHE A 40 -8.55 5.11 -7.52
N ALA A 41 -9.59 4.43 -7.98
CA ALA A 41 -10.07 4.56 -9.33
C ALA A 41 -10.36 6.06 -9.57
N PRO A 42 -10.15 6.56 -10.80
CA PRO A 42 -10.50 7.92 -11.19
C PRO A 42 -11.91 8.35 -10.74
N SER A 43 -12.83 7.41 -10.54
CA SER A 43 -14.18 7.62 -10.00
C SER A 43 -14.21 8.15 -8.56
N ALA A 44 -13.33 7.68 -7.66
CA ALA A 44 -13.28 8.16 -6.27
C ALA A 44 -12.71 9.58 -6.19
N ALA A 45 -11.64 9.85 -6.97
CA ALA A 45 -11.06 11.18 -7.08
C ALA A 45 -12.05 12.17 -7.73
N ARG A 46 -12.78 11.77 -8.77
CA ARG A 46 -13.86 12.56 -9.39
C ARG A 46 -14.99 12.85 -8.40
N ARG A 47 -15.42 11.87 -7.62
CA ARG A 47 -16.51 12.05 -6.63
C ARG A 47 -16.14 13.05 -5.54
N ILE A 48 -14.89 13.03 -5.07
CA ILE A 48 -14.37 14.02 -4.11
C ILE A 48 -14.30 15.42 -4.75
N LEU A 49 -13.97 15.50 -6.04
CA LEU A 49 -13.93 16.77 -6.78
C LEU A 49 -15.35 17.36 -6.95
N ASP A 50 -16.31 16.54 -7.37
CA ASP A 50 -17.70 16.95 -7.61
C ASP A 50 -18.37 17.44 -6.32
N GLU A 51 -18.09 16.79 -5.18
CA GLU A 51 -18.65 17.19 -3.88
C GLU A 51 -18.13 18.55 -3.41
N ARG A 52 -16.84 18.86 -3.65
CA ARG A 52 -16.27 20.17 -3.31
C ARG A 52 -16.73 21.29 -4.25
N TYR A 53 -16.94 20.96 -5.52
CA TYR A 53 -17.54 21.88 -6.49
C TYR A 53 -18.99 22.21 -6.12
N ALA A 54 -19.79 21.21 -5.72
CA ALA A 54 -21.16 21.42 -5.26
C ALA A 54 -21.25 22.24 -3.97
N ARG A 55 -20.24 22.15 -3.09
CA ARG A 55 -20.11 23.01 -1.90
C ARG A 55 -19.59 24.42 -2.20
N GLY A 56 -19.12 24.68 -3.43
CA GLY A 56 -18.51 25.96 -3.81
C GLY A 56 -17.12 26.20 -3.21
N GLU A 57 -16.45 25.16 -2.71
CA GLU A 57 -15.08 25.25 -2.15
C GLU A 57 -14.01 25.40 -3.23
N ILE A 58 -14.33 25.08 -4.48
CA ILE A 58 -13.46 25.16 -5.66
C ILE A 58 -14.21 25.78 -6.82
N ASP A 59 -13.52 26.64 -7.55
CA ASP A 59 -14.05 27.35 -8.71
C ASP A 59 -14.08 26.47 -9.98
N GLU A 60 -14.89 26.84 -10.96
CA GLU A 60 -15.08 26.08 -12.21
C GLU A 60 -13.76 25.87 -12.96
N GLU A 61 -12.87 26.88 -12.96
CA GLU A 61 -11.55 26.76 -13.57
C GLU A 61 -10.67 25.70 -12.90
N GLU A 62 -10.69 25.64 -11.57
CA GLU A 62 -9.90 24.69 -10.81
C GLU A 62 -10.45 23.26 -10.94
N TYR A 63 -11.78 23.13 -10.97
CA TYR A 63 -12.45 21.88 -11.28
C TYR A 63 -12.05 21.35 -12.66
N ARG A 64 -12.10 22.20 -13.70
CA ARG A 64 -11.76 21.82 -15.08
C ARG A 64 -10.28 21.41 -15.21
N ARG A 65 -9.36 22.13 -14.54
CA ARG A 65 -7.91 21.83 -14.55
C ARG A 65 -7.59 20.48 -13.91
N ARG A 66 -8.18 20.19 -12.75
CA ARG A 66 -7.97 18.93 -12.03
C ARG A 66 -8.64 17.74 -12.72
N ARG A 67 -9.76 17.96 -13.43
CA ARG A 67 -10.46 16.94 -14.21
C ARG A 67 -9.65 16.42 -15.41
N VAL A 68 -8.86 17.29 -16.06
CA VAL A 68 -7.98 16.92 -17.18
C VAL A 68 -6.77 16.07 -16.72
N GLY A 69 -6.29 16.26 -15.50
CA GLY A 69 -5.25 15.39 -14.93
C GLY A 69 -5.76 14.00 -14.48
N LEU A 70 -7.09 13.78 -14.50
CA LEU A 70 -7.78 12.54 -14.09
C LEU A 70 -8.41 11.79 -15.28
N THR A 71 -8.09 12.19 -16.52
CA THR A 71 -8.40 11.48 -17.77
C THR A 71 -7.15 10.83 -18.31
#